data_AF-A0A2N5KGX0-F1
#
_entry.id   AF-A0A2N5KGX0-F1
#
_cell.length_a   1.000
_cell.length_b   1.000
_cell.length_c   1.000
_cell.angle_alpha   90.00
_cell.angle_beta   90.00
_cell.angle_gamma   90.00
#
_symmetry.space_group_name_H-M   'P 1'
#
loop_
_entity.id
_entity.type
_entity.pdbx_description
1 polymer ?
#
loop_
_entity_poly.entity_id
_entity_poly.type
_entity_poly.pdbx_seq_one_letter_code
_entity_poly.pdbx_strand_id
1 'polypeptide(L)'
;MLTRVEGLAERDIVSYNIQLAVHEACTNIVEHAYAGRNDGRIKIALMLDEQPRRLVVDIHDTGGSFDITQAREPNLDDAQIHGYGLFLIRNLMDEMSYTPGPSNNRWHLVKHL
;
A
#
# COMPACT_ATOMS: atom_id res chain seq x y z
N MET A 1 8.19 -2.06 13.62
CA MET A 1 7.57 -0.72 13.46
C MET A 1 6.55 -0.45 14.56
N LEU A 2 5.64 -1.37 14.85
CA LEU A 2 4.64 -1.21 15.92
C LEU A 2 5.16 -1.55 17.33
N THR A 3 6.47 -1.72 17.53
CA THR A 3 7.08 -2.20 18.79
C THR A 3 6.82 -1.28 19.99
N ARG A 4 6.45 -0.02 19.73
CA ARG A 4 6.14 0.99 20.75
C ARG A 4 4.63 1.24 20.98
N VAL A 5 3.75 0.52 20.28
CA VAL A 5 2.28 0.69 20.42
C VAL A 5 1.75 -0.28 21.47
N GLU A 6 1.42 0.21 22.67
CA GLU A 6 0.91 -0.61 23.77
C GLU A 6 -0.55 -1.07 23.54
N GLY A 7 -0.86 -2.29 23.96
CA GLY A 7 -2.23 -2.83 23.94
C GLY A 7 -2.76 -3.31 22.59
N LEU A 8 -1.91 -3.40 21.56
CA LEU A 8 -2.31 -3.93 20.25
C LEU A 8 -2.40 -5.47 20.27
N ALA A 9 -3.60 -6.01 20.14
CA ALA A 9 -3.82 -7.44 19.95
C ALA A 9 -3.23 -7.90 18.61
N GLU A 10 -2.71 -9.14 18.55
CA GLU A 10 -2.17 -9.74 17.32
C GLU A 10 -1.14 -8.85 16.58
N ARG A 11 -0.34 -8.09 17.34
CA ARG A 11 0.63 -7.11 16.84
C ARG A 11 1.48 -7.63 15.67
N ASP A 12 1.94 -8.87 15.73
CA ASP A 12 2.81 -9.44 14.69
C ASP A 12 2.05 -9.64 13.38
N ILE A 13 0.79 -10.09 13.44
CA ILE A 13 -0.10 -10.24 12.28
C ILE A 13 -0.40 -8.86 11.71
N VAL A 14 -0.76 -7.88 12.54
CA VAL A 14 -1.03 -6.50 12.10
C VAL A 14 0.21 -5.89 11.42
N SER A 15 1.39 -6.06 12.03
CA SER A 15 2.64 -5.57 11.45
C SER A 15 2.95 -6.24 10.11
N TYR A 16 2.74 -7.55 10.01
CA TYR A 16 2.95 -8.31 8.78
C TYR A 16 1.99 -7.84 7.67
N ASN A 17 0.70 -7.67 7.98
CA ASN A 17 -0.32 -7.23 7.03
C ASN A 17 0.02 -5.85 6.45
N ILE A 18 0.44 -4.90 7.29
CA ILE A 18 0.86 -3.56 6.85
C ILE A 18 2.12 -3.66 5.99
N GLN A 19 3.11 -4.45 6.39
CA GLN A 19 4.34 -4.65 5.61
C GLN A 19 4.04 -5.23 4.22
N LEU A 20 3.16 -6.23 4.16
CA LEU A 20 2.75 -6.85 2.90
C LEU A 20 1.99 -5.83 2.03
N ALA A 21 1.05 -5.07 2.58
CA ALA A 21 0.35 -4.02 1.82
C ALA A 21 1.31 -2.96 1.26
N VAL A 22 2.28 -2.49 2.06
CA VAL A 22 3.28 -1.53 1.60
C VAL A 22 4.21 -2.15 0.55
N HIS A 23 4.58 -3.42 0.72
CA HIS A 23 5.39 -4.17 -0.25
C HIS A 23 4.68 -4.23 -1.60
N GLU A 24 3.42 -4.68 -1.64
CA GLU A 24 2.61 -4.74 -2.86
C GLU A 24 2.46 -3.37 -3.52
N ALA A 25 2.26 -2.29 -2.74
CA ALA A 25 2.17 -0.94 -3.29
C ALA A 25 3.50 -0.53 -3.96
N CYS A 26 4.63 -0.83 -3.32
CA CYS A 26 5.95 -0.54 -3.88
C CYS A 26 6.24 -1.37 -5.13
N THR A 27 5.92 -2.66 -5.13
CA THR A 27 6.07 -3.55 -6.28
C THR A 27 5.26 -3.04 -7.46
N ASN A 28 3.99 -2.69 -7.24
CA ASN A 28 3.14 -2.11 -8.28
C ASN A 28 3.72 -0.80 -8.86
N ILE A 29 4.27 0.08 -8.02
CA ILE A 29 4.91 1.32 -8.48
C ILE A 29 6.13 1.01 -9.35
N VAL A 30 7.01 0.12 -8.90
CA VAL A 30 8.24 -0.23 -9.64
C VAL A 30 7.91 -0.88 -10.99
N GLU A 31 7.00 -1.86 -10.99
CA GLU A 31 6.65 -2.62 -12.19
C GLU A 31 5.81 -1.80 -13.18
N HIS A 32 4.84 -1.03 -12.69
CA HIS A 32 3.86 -0.36 -13.55
C HIS A 32 4.11 1.14 -13.72
N ALA A 33 4.35 1.87 -12.63
CA ALA A 33 4.51 3.33 -12.71
C ALA A 33 5.89 3.70 -13.29
N TYR A 34 6.94 2.95 -12.95
CA TYR A 34 8.28 3.17 -13.50
C TYR A 34 8.59 2.32 -14.74
N ALA A 35 7.94 1.17 -14.93
CA ALA A 35 8.00 0.39 -16.16
C ALA A 35 9.45 0.19 -16.71
N GLY A 36 10.38 -0.15 -15.82
CA GLY A 36 11.80 -0.38 -16.15
C GLY A 36 12.71 0.85 -16.06
N ARG A 37 12.17 2.04 -15.73
CA ARG A 37 12.98 3.21 -15.37
C ARG A 37 13.70 3.00 -14.03
N ASN A 38 14.97 3.44 -13.97
CA ASN A 38 15.83 3.30 -12.79
C ASN A 38 16.09 4.63 -12.05
N ASP A 39 15.52 5.74 -12.53
CA ASP A 39 15.62 7.08 -11.94
C ASP A 39 14.43 7.41 -11.02
N GLY A 40 13.51 6.45 -10.84
CA GLY A 40 12.34 6.57 -9.98
C GLY A 40 12.70 6.75 -8.51
N ARG A 41 11.85 7.47 -7.77
CA ARG A 41 11.96 7.67 -6.32
C ARG A 41 10.63 7.42 -5.65
N ILE A 42 10.62 6.46 -4.74
CA ILE A 42 9.49 6.19 -3.85
C ILE A 42 9.79 6.85 -2.51
N LYS A 43 8.88 7.70 -2.04
CA LYS A 43 8.94 8.30 -0.70
C LYS A 43 7.81 7.72 0.13
N ILE A 44 8.15 7.16 1.29
CA ILE A 44 7.18 6.60 2.24
C ILE A 44 7.22 7.44 3.51
N ALA A 45 6.05 7.91 3.94
CA ALA A 45 5.84 8.58 5.21
C ALA A 45 4.88 7.76 6.07
N LEU A 46 5.17 7.67 7.36
CA LEU A 46 4.43 6.88 8.32
C LEU A 46 4.02 7.79 9.47
N MET A 47 2.74 7.80 9.79
CA MET A 47 2.18 8.62 10.87
C MET A 47 1.31 7.74 11.75
N LEU A 48 1.53 7.81 13.06
CA LEU A 48 0.68 7.15 14.05
C LEU A 48 -0.17 8.24 14.71
N ASP A 49 -1.47 8.20 14.44
CA ASP A 49 -2.45 9.00 15.15
C ASP A 49 -2.91 8.21 16.39
N GLU A 50 -3.09 8.89 17.52
CA GLU A 50 -3.50 8.24 18.78
C GLU A 50 -5.02 8.32 19.04
N GLN A 51 -5.76 9.22 18.35
CA GLN A 51 -7.18 9.48 18.58
C GLN A 51 -7.95 9.86 17.29
N PRO A 52 -8.66 8.93 16.63
CA PRO A 52 -8.64 7.49 16.88
C PRO A 52 -7.26 6.90 16.56
N ARG A 53 -6.94 5.76 17.19
CA ARG A 53 -5.64 5.13 16.98
C ARG A 53 -5.56 4.51 15.59
N ARG A 54 -4.67 5.02 14.74
CA ARG A 54 -4.46 4.51 13.39
C ARG A 54 -3.05 4.75 12.90
N LEU A 55 -2.53 3.82 12.13
CA LEU A 55 -1.34 4.01 11.33
C LEU A 55 -1.73 4.46 9.92
N VAL A 56 -1.21 5.60 9.52
CA VAL A 56 -1.29 6.13 8.16
C VAL A 56 0.04 5.88 7.45
N VAL A 57 -0.04 5.29 6.26
CA VAL A 57 1.08 5.11 5.35
C VAL A 57 0.81 5.91 4.07
N ASP A 58 1.57 6.98 3.88
CA ASP A 58 1.56 7.77 2.65
C ASP A 58 2.75 7.37 1.78
N ILE A 59 2.47 6.90 0.56
CA ILE A 59 3.47 6.51 -0.42
C ILE A 59 3.36 7.46 -1.62
N HIS A 60 4.49 8.01 -2.03
CA HIS A 60 4.58 8.91 -3.16
C HIS A 60 5.57 8.39 -4.18
N ASP A 61 5.20 8.49 -5.45
CA ASP A 61 6.06 8.14 -6.58
C ASP A 61 5.95 9.18 -7.70
N THR A 62 6.98 9.21 -8.54
CA THR A 62 7.14 10.10 -9.69
C THR A 62 6.95 9.36 -11.02
N GLY A 63 6.29 8.20 -10.98
CA GLY A 63 6.05 7.37 -12.15
C GLY A 63 4.82 7.82 -12.96
N GLY A 64 4.52 7.07 -14.01
CA GLY A 64 3.27 7.24 -14.75
C GLY A 64 2.07 6.90 -13.86
N SER A 65 0.96 7.62 -14.04
CA SER A 65 -0.27 7.36 -13.30
C SER A 65 -0.78 5.94 -13.55
N PHE A 66 -1.13 5.25 -12.48
CA PHE A 66 -1.78 3.96 -12.53
C PHE A 66 -3.31 4.12 -12.64
N ASP A 67 -3.95 3.41 -13.57
CA ASP A 67 -5.41 3.36 -13.65
C ASP A 67 -5.95 2.23 -12.77
N ILE A 68 -6.33 2.59 -11.54
CA ILE A 68 -6.90 1.66 -10.56
C ILE A 68 -8.20 1.03 -11.03
N THR A 69 -8.94 1.68 -11.92
CA THR A 69 -10.23 1.15 -12.40
C THR A 69 -10.05 -0.06 -13.32
N GLN A 70 -8.86 -0.22 -13.90
CA GLN A 70 -8.50 -1.37 -14.72
C GLN A 70 -8.04 -2.57 -13.89
N ALA A 71 -7.77 -2.38 -12.60
CA ALA A 71 -7.37 -3.47 -11.72
C ALA A 71 -8.56 -4.41 -11.49
N ARG A 72 -8.49 -5.59 -12.11
CA ARG A 72 -9.48 -6.65 -11.96
C ARG A 72 -9.31 -7.34 -10.62
N GLU A 73 -10.41 -7.79 -10.03
CA GLU A 73 -10.33 -8.71 -8.90
C GLU A 73 -9.69 -10.03 -9.37
N PRO A 74 -8.73 -10.57 -8.60
CA PRO A 74 -8.11 -11.83 -8.95
C PRO A 74 -9.14 -12.95 -8.85
N ASN A 75 -8.98 -13.96 -9.70
CA ASN A 75 -9.75 -15.19 -9.54
C ASN A 75 -9.17 -15.97 -8.36
N LEU A 76 -10.00 -16.28 -7.36
CA LEU A 76 -9.57 -17.05 -6.19
C LEU A 76 -9.69 -18.56 -6.41
N ASP A 77 -10.42 -18.99 -7.44
CA ASP A 77 -10.59 -20.41 -7.80
C ASP A 77 -9.41 -20.93 -8.64
N ASP A 78 -8.61 -20.04 -9.22
CA ASP A 78 -7.43 -20.38 -10.02
C ASP A 78 -6.23 -19.55 -9.54
N ALA A 79 -5.19 -20.23 -9.06
CA ALA A 79 -4.04 -19.57 -8.49
C ALA A 79 -3.25 -18.82 -9.57
N GLN A 80 -3.21 -17.49 -9.47
CA GLN A 80 -2.48 -16.63 -10.41
C GLN A 80 -1.05 -16.40 -9.91
N ILE A 81 -0.11 -16.12 -10.82
CA ILE A 81 1.26 -15.75 -10.42
C ILE A 81 1.35 -14.24 -10.11
N HIS A 82 0.48 -13.43 -10.71
CA HIS A 82 0.44 -11.97 -10.57
C HIS A 82 -1.01 -11.49 -10.44
N GLY A 83 -1.20 -10.22 -10.05
CA GLY A 83 -2.52 -9.57 -10.01
C GLY A 83 -3.19 -9.52 -8.63
N TYR A 84 -2.54 -10.06 -7.59
CA TYR A 84 -3.06 -10.00 -6.22
C TYR A 84 -2.75 -8.68 -5.50
N GLY A 85 -1.79 -7.88 -5.96
CA GLY A 85 -1.26 -6.77 -5.17
C GLY A 85 -2.33 -5.78 -4.68
N LEU A 86 -3.16 -5.25 -5.57
CA LEU A 86 -4.23 -4.33 -5.16
C LEU A 86 -5.30 -5.02 -4.29
N PHE A 87 -5.61 -6.28 -4.58
CA PHE A 87 -6.53 -7.08 -3.78
C PHE A 87 -6.00 -7.25 -2.35
N LEU A 88 -4.72 -7.59 -2.19
CA LEU A 88 -4.06 -7.70 -0.89
C LEU A 88 -4.09 -6.37 -0.14
N ILE A 89 -3.72 -5.27 -0.78
CA ILE A 89 -3.75 -3.94 -0.13
C ILE A 89 -5.15 -3.62 0.40
N ARG A 90 -6.21 -3.85 -0.40
CA ARG A 90 -7.60 -3.59 -0.02
C ARG A 90 -8.12 -4.49 1.10
N ASN A 91 -7.60 -5.71 1.24
CA ASN A 91 -8.03 -6.65 2.28
C ASN A 91 -7.20 -6.53 3.57
N LEU A 92 -5.96 -6.05 3.48
CA LEU A 92 -5.04 -5.95 4.63
C LEU A 92 -5.15 -4.58 5.32
N MET A 93 -5.44 -3.52 4.56
CA MET A 93 -5.67 -2.17 5.06
C MET A 93 -7.16 -1.89 5.20
N ASP A 94 -7.54 -0.96 6.08
CA ASP A 94 -8.94 -0.62 6.30
C ASP A 94 -9.42 0.49 5.34
N GLU A 95 -8.50 1.40 4.98
CA GLU A 95 -8.76 2.42 3.97
C GLU A 95 -7.60 2.47 2.98
N MET A 96 -7.92 2.66 1.70
CA MET A 96 -6.96 2.86 0.64
C MET A 96 -7.51 3.88 -0.33
N SER A 97 -6.70 4.88 -0.65
CA SER A 97 -6.99 5.83 -1.72
C SER A 97 -5.74 6.12 -2.53
N TYR A 98 -5.97 6.53 -3.76
CA TYR A 98 -4.92 6.90 -4.69
C TYR A 98 -5.32 8.18 -5.39
N THR A 99 -4.36 9.09 -5.50
CA THR A 99 -4.54 10.37 -6.16
C THR A 99 -3.40 10.55 -7.15
N PRO A 100 -3.66 10.42 -8.46
CA PRO A 100 -2.65 10.69 -9.47
C PRO A 100 -2.35 12.20 -9.50
N GLY A 101 -1.10 12.55 -9.77
CA GLY A 101 -0.66 13.93 -9.91
C GLY A 101 0.23 14.12 -11.14
N PRO A 102 0.40 15.35 -11.66
CA PRO A 102 1.19 15.59 -12.87
C PRO A 102 2.64 15.11 -12.80
N SER A 103 3.22 15.09 -11.59
CA SER A 103 4.61 14.70 -11.33
C SER A 103 4.79 13.86 -10.07
N ASN A 104 3.71 13.61 -9.34
CA ASN A 104 3.75 12.94 -8.06
C ASN A 104 2.41 12.28 -7.75
N ASN A 105 2.37 10.96 -7.82
CA ASN A 105 1.23 10.18 -7.38
C ASN A 105 1.26 10.04 -5.86
N ARG A 106 0.09 9.82 -5.26
CA ARG A 106 -0.05 9.57 -3.83
C ARG A 106 -0.93 8.35 -3.60
N TRP A 107 -0.41 7.39 -2.85
CA TRP A 107 -1.16 6.31 -2.24
C TRP A 107 -1.29 6.60 -0.75
N HIS A 108 -2.50 6.51 -0.24
CA HIS A 108 -2.80 6.76 1.16
C HIS A 108 -3.50 5.53 1.73
N LEU A 109 -2.82 4.85 2.64
CA LEU A 109 -3.29 3.62 3.28
C LEU A 109 -3.48 3.86 4.78
N VAL A 110 -4.59 3.37 5.34
CA VAL A 110 -4.90 3.50 6.76
C VAL A 110 -5.16 2.13 7.36
N LYS A 111 -4.55 1.89 8.53
CA LYS A 111 -4.87 0.77 9.42
C LYS A 111 -5.28 1.29 10.78
N HIS A 112 -6.50 1.00 11.21
CA HIS A 112 -6.97 1.25 12.58
C HIS A 112 -6.35 0.19 13.51
N LEU A 113 -5.83 0.65 14.65
CA LEU A 113 -5.03 -0.14 15.60
C LEU A 113 -5.72 -0.25 16.97
#